data_AF-A0A9P1CMM3-F1
#
_entry.id   AF-A0A9P1CMM3-F1
#
_cell.length_a   1.000
_cell.length_b   1.000
_cell.length_c   1.000
_cell.angle_alpha   90.00
_cell.angle_beta   90.00
_cell.angle_gamma   90.00
#
_symmetry.space_group_name_H-M   'P 1'
#
loop_
_entity.id
_entity.type
_entity.pdbx_description
1 polymer ?
#
loop_
_entity_poly.entity_id
_entity_poly.type
_entity_poly.pdbx_seq_one_letter_code
_entity_poly.pdbx_strand_id
1 'polypeptide(L)'
;MKKSRKEVGYAEPKAQPKTQPKAEPKALSASARRAHEQQNVLRLTTEGPSNVDSKDFCGAFAALGLDNSWDLKAFKKGFKIDIKELSDEQVVFDMLGIDPPLVNAFRRILIAEVPTV
;
A
#
# COMPACT_ATOMS: atom_id res chain seq x y z
N MET A 1 41.76 23.11 29.26
CA MET A 1 40.31 22.87 29.02
C MET A 1 40.09 22.53 27.55
N LYS A 2 40.09 21.23 27.21
CA LYS A 2 39.84 20.75 25.84
C LYS A 2 38.40 20.22 25.80
N LYS A 3 37.47 20.94 25.18
CA LYS A 3 36.10 20.45 24.97
C LYS A 3 36.13 19.41 23.85
N SER A 4 35.96 18.16 24.24
CA SER A 4 35.70 17.01 23.37
C SER A 4 34.49 17.30 22.47
N ARG A 5 34.72 17.24 21.17
CA ARG A 5 33.69 17.24 20.12
C ARG A 5 32.99 15.88 20.19
N LYS A 6 31.82 15.81 20.82
CA LYS A 6 30.98 14.60 20.80
C LYS A 6 30.40 14.47 19.40
N GLU A 7 30.75 13.40 18.70
CA GLU A 7 30.09 12.98 17.47
C GLU A 7 28.62 12.68 17.77
N VAL A 8 27.73 13.33 17.04
CA VAL A 8 26.30 13.05 17.09
C VAL A 8 26.09 11.80 16.23
N GLY A 9 26.23 10.63 16.86
CA GLY A 9 25.91 9.36 16.23
C GLY A 9 24.41 9.28 15.93
N TYR A 10 24.07 9.00 14.68
CA TYR A 10 22.71 8.61 14.32
C TYR A 10 22.36 7.30 15.04
N ALA A 11 21.34 7.35 15.89
CA ALA A 11 20.82 6.17 16.57
C ALA A 11 20.18 5.23 15.53
N GLU A 12 20.72 4.02 15.42
CA GLU A 12 20.11 2.93 14.65
C GLU A 12 18.66 2.69 15.14
N PRO A 13 17.66 2.61 14.25
CA PRO A 13 16.30 2.31 14.67
C PRO A 13 16.25 0.87 15.18
N LYS A 14 16.00 0.72 16.48
CA LYS A 14 15.80 -0.57 17.14
C LYS A 14 14.75 -1.39 16.41
N ALA A 15 15.15 -2.57 15.94
CA ALA A 15 14.29 -3.55 15.30
C ALA A 15 13.06 -3.83 16.17
N GLN A 16 11.87 -3.56 15.64
CA GLN A 16 10.61 -3.88 16.29
C GLN A 16 10.42 -5.40 16.32
N PRO A 17 9.86 -5.96 17.41
CA PRO A 17 9.69 -7.40 17.57
C PRO A 17 8.70 -7.95 16.55
N LYS A 18 9.11 -9.01 15.86
CA LYS A 18 8.34 -9.78 14.89
C LYS A 18 6.94 -10.11 15.44
N THR A 19 5.92 -9.39 14.97
CA THR A 19 4.53 -9.79 15.13
C THR A 19 4.31 -11.10 14.39
N GLN A 20 3.99 -12.14 15.16
CA GLN A 20 3.69 -13.48 14.68
C GLN A 20 2.53 -13.44 13.66
N PRO A 21 2.62 -14.11 12.51
CA PRO A 21 1.48 -14.22 11.60
C PRO A 21 0.43 -15.15 12.22
N LYS A 22 -0.72 -14.57 12.58
CA LYS A 22 -1.89 -15.34 13.01
C LYS A 22 -2.52 -16.04 11.79
N ALA A 23 -2.60 -17.37 11.89
CA ALA A 23 -3.47 -18.31 11.18
C ALA A 23 -3.43 -18.29 9.64
N GLU A 24 -2.65 -19.20 9.05
CA GLU A 24 -2.70 -19.56 7.63
C GLU A 24 -4.04 -20.23 7.27
N PRO A 25 -4.83 -19.73 6.30
CA PRO A 25 -5.82 -20.56 5.65
C PRO A 25 -5.10 -21.53 4.70
N LYS A 26 -5.50 -22.82 4.77
CA LYS A 26 -5.03 -23.99 4.00
C LYS A 26 -4.29 -23.66 2.70
N ALA A 27 -3.09 -24.25 2.57
CA ALA A 27 -2.16 -24.13 1.45
C ALA A 27 -2.80 -23.93 0.06
N LEU A 28 -2.93 -22.66 -0.36
CA LEU A 28 -2.99 -22.32 -1.78
C LEU A 28 -1.75 -22.90 -2.46
N SER A 29 -1.94 -23.50 -3.64
CA SER A 29 -0.86 -24.02 -4.48
C SER A 29 0.24 -22.97 -4.67
N ALA A 30 1.50 -23.39 -4.82
CA ALA A 30 2.64 -22.48 -4.94
C ALA A 30 2.46 -21.42 -6.05
N SER A 31 1.69 -21.75 -7.10
CA SER A 31 1.30 -20.83 -8.17
C SER A 31 0.32 -19.76 -7.71
N ALA A 32 -0.71 -20.09 -6.92
CA ALA A 32 -1.71 -19.13 -6.46
C ALA A 32 -1.14 -18.15 -5.42
N ARG A 33 -0.17 -18.57 -4.59
CA ARG A 33 0.58 -17.66 -3.70
C ARG A 33 1.37 -16.61 -4.48
N ARG A 34 2.05 -17.04 -5.55
CA ARG A 34 2.80 -16.14 -6.45
C ARG A 34 1.86 -15.14 -7.15
N ALA A 35 0.69 -15.60 -7.59
CA ALA A 35 -0.32 -14.73 -8.19
C ALA A 35 -0.76 -13.63 -7.21
N HIS A 36 -1.08 -13.99 -5.97
CA HIS A 36 -1.48 -13.02 -4.95
C HIS A 36 -0.36 -12.01 -4.62
N GLU A 37 0.89 -12.46 -4.53
CA GLU A 37 2.03 -11.55 -4.35
C GLU A 37 2.19 -10.59 -5.53
N GLN A 38 1.96 -11.07 -6.76
CA GLN A 38 2.00 -10.25 -7.97
C GLN A 38 0.81 -9.30 -8.11
N GLN A 39 -0.28 -9.46 -7.36
CA GLN A 39 -1.39 -8.50 -7.37
C GLN A 39 -1.17 -7.41 -6.31
N ASN A 40 -0.75 -7.80 -5.11
CA ASN A 40 -0.87 -6.93 -3.94
C ASN A 40 0.44 -6.32 -3.44
N VAL A 41 1.60 -6.73 -3.98
CA VAL A 41 2.91 -6.32 -3.45
C VAL A 41 3.80 -5.77 -4.56
N LEU A 42 4.17 -4.49 -4.43
CA LEU A 42 5.26 -3.90 -5.19
C LEU A 42 6.59 -4.28 -4.51
N ARG A 43 7.55 -4.79 -5.28
CA ARG A 43 8.86 -5.21 -4.76
C ARG A 43 9.95 -4.31 -5.30
N LEU A 44 10.77 -3.76 -4.42
CA LEU A 44 11.98 -3.05 -4.78
C LEU A 44 13.13 -4.04 -4.91
N THR A 45 13.74 -4.09 -6.09
CA THR A 45 14.93 -4.92 -6.39
C THR A 45 16.12 -4.02 -6.70
N THR A 46 17.33 -4.59 -6.74
CA THR A 46 18.55 -3.87 -7.08
C THR A 46 18.49 -3.21 -8.47
N GLU A 47 17.81 -3.85 -9.43
CA GLU A 47 17.67 -3.36 -10.81
C GLU A 47 16.53 -2.33 -10.98
N GLY A 48 15.63 -2.24 -10.00
CA GLY A 48 14.48 -1.33 -10.06
C GLY A 48 13.22 -1.87 -9.38
N PRO A 49 12.11 -1.13 -9.48
CA PRO A 49 10.83 -1.59 -9.00
C PRO A 49 10.30 -2.71 -9.90
N SER A 50 9.88 -3.80 -9.27
CA SER A 50 9.22 -4.92 -9.90
C SER A 50 7.76 -4.95 -9.47
N ASN A 51 6.89 -5.40 -10.37
CA ASN A 51 5.44 -5.45 -10.16
C ASN A 51 4.81 -4.05 -9.97
N VAL A 52 5.02 -3.18 -10.94
CA VAL A 52 4.52 -1.79 -10.93
C VAL A 52 3.08 -1.65 -11.44
N ASP A 53 2.65 -2.58 -12.27
CA ASP A 53 1.33 -2.55 -12.92
C ASP A 53 0.26 -3.24 -12.08
N SER A 54 -0.97 -2.70 -12.10
CA SER A 54 -2.14 -3.34 -11.50
C SER A 54 -2.58 -4.57 -12.31
N LYS A 55 -2.78 -5.72 -11.65
CA LYS A 55 -3.13 -7.01 -12.27
C LYS A 55 -4.46 -7.56 -11.75
N ASP A 56 -5.45 -6.68 -11.70
CA ASP A 56 -6.75 -6.94 -11.07
C ASP A 56 -7.88 -7.06 -12.10
N PHE A 57 -7.51 -7.27 -13.37
CA PHE A 57 -8.47 -7.51 -14.45
C PHE A 57 -9.17 -8.87 -14.26
N CYS A 58 -10.45 -8.96 -14.64
CA CYS A 58 -11.29 -10.14 -14.43
C CYS A 58 -10.74 -11.43 -15.07
N GLY A 59 -10.02 -11.32 -16.18
CA GLY A 59 -9.36 -12.46 -16.83
C GLY A 59 -7.96 -12.79 -16.29
N ALA A 60 -7.38 -11.92 -15.47
CA ALA A 60 -6.07 -12.18 -14.87
C ALA A 60 -6.20 -13.36 -13.90
N PHE A 61 -5.28 -14.32 -14.01
CA PHE A 61 -5.23 -15.52 -13.16
C PHE A 61 -6.50 -16.40 -13.17
N ALA A 62 -7.39 -16.26 -14.16
CA ALA A 62 -8.57 -17.12 -14.32
C ALA A 62 -8.21 -18.61 -14.45
N ALA A 63 -7.05 -18.91 -15.07
CA ALA A 63 -6.51 -20.27 -15.16
C ALA A 63 -6.10 -20.87 -13.79
N LEU A 64 -5.91 -20.03 -12.77
CA LEU A 64 -5.64 -20.45 -11.40
C LEU A 64 -6.91 -20.50 -10.54
N GLY A 65 -8.08 -20.22 -11.13
CA GLY A 65 -9.37 -20.19 -10.43
C GLY A 65 -9.56 -18.97 -9.52
N LEU A 66 -8.78 -17.90 -9.70
CA LEU A 66 -9.02 -16.62 -9.02
C LEU A 66 -10.10 -15.86 -9.80
N ASP A 67 -11.17 -15.50 -9.11
CA ASP A 67 -12.20 -14.59 -9.62
C ASP A 67 -11.86 -13.16 -9.17
N ASN A 68 -11.48 -12.33 -10.14
CA ASN A 68 -11.20 -10.91 -9.95
C ASN A 68 -12.36 -10.03 -10.49
N SER A 69 -13.59 -10.55 -10.47
CA SER A 69 -14.76 -9.76 -10.85
C SER A 69 -14.98 -8.57 -9.91
N TRP A 70 -15.41 -7.44 -10.47
CA TRP A 70 -15.65 -6.23 -9.69
C TRP A 70 -16.99 -6.33 -8.95
N ASP A 71 -16.94 -6.25 -7.62
CA ASP A 71 -18.12 -6.18 -6.76
C ASP A 71 -18.07 -4.94 -5.85
N LEU A 72 -19.12 -4.12 -5.95
CA LEU A 72 -19.27 -2.91 -5.14
C LEU A 72 -19.37 -3.23 -3.64
N LYS A 73 -19.98 -4.37 -3.25
CA LYS A 73 -20.10 -4.74 -1.83
C LYS A 73 -18.74 -5.12 -1.25
N ALA A 74 -17.94 -5.88 -2.00
CA ALA A 74 -16.56 -6.19 -1.65
C ALA A 74 -15.70 -4.92 -1.53
N PHE A 75 -15.80 -4.01 -2.51
CA PHE A 75 -15.11 -2.72 -2.48
C PHE A 75 -15.48 -1.91 -1.23
N LYS A 76 -16.77 -1.75 -0.93
CA LYS A 76 -17.24 -1.01 0.25
C LYS A 76 -16.76 -1.63 1.57
N LYS A 77 -16.57 -2.94 1.62
CA LYS A 77 -16.06 -3.64 2.80
C LYS A 77 -14.55 -3.43 3.00
N GLY A 78 -13.78 -3.34 1.91
CA GLY A 78 -12.34 -3.13 1.94
C GLY A 78 -11.93 -1.65 2.08
N PHE A 79 -12.76 -0.74 1.58
CA PHE A 79 -12.46 0.69 1.61
C PHE A 79 -12.56 1.29 3.01
N LYS A 80 -11.46 1.85 3.50
CA LYS A 80 -11.40 2.53 4.80
C LYS A 80 -10.48 3.74 4.72
N ILE A 81 -10.83 4.80 5.44
CA ILE A 81 -10.00 5.98 5.60
C ILE A 81 -9.62 6.11 7.07
N ASP A 82 -8.32 6.19 7.35
CA ASP A 82 -7.78 6.40 8.70
C ASP A 82 -7.09 7.76 8.77
N ILE A 83 -7.69 8.70 9.51
CA ILE A 83 -7.13 10.05 9.72
C ILE A 83 -6.00 9.96 10.75
N LYS A 84 -4.81 10.44 10.39
CA LYS A 84 -3.63 10.48 11.27
C LYS A 84 -3.44 11.83 11.94
N GLU A 85 -3.66 12.89 11.18
CA GLU A 85 -3.48 14.26 11.65
C GLU A 85 -4.50 15.18 10.99
N LEU A 86 -5.05 16.09 11.77
CA LEU A 86 -6.00 17.09 11.32
C LEU A 86 -5.67 18.40 12.04
N SER A 87 -5.25 19.40 11.26
CA SER A 87 -5.04 20.79 11.68
C SER A 87 -5.82 21.72 10.77
N ASP A 88 -5.84 23.01 11.09
CA ASP A 88 -6.60 24.01 10.33
C ASP A 88 -6.08 24.18 8.89
N GLU A 89 -4.80 23.91 8.66
CA GLU A 89 -4.14 24.07 7.35
C GLU A 89 -3.73 22.73 6.69
N GLN A 90 -3.73 21.62 7.42
CA GLN A 90 -3.22 20.33 6.94
C GLN A 90 -4.09 19.15 7.37
N VAL A 91 -4.27 18.19 6.45
CA VAL A 91 -4.89 16.90 6.74
C VAL A 91 -3.97 15.79 6.25
N VAL A 92 -3.70 14.82 7.12
CA VAL A 92 -2.95 13.59 6.78
C VAL A 92 -3.84 12.39 7.08
N PHE A 93 -4.12 11.59 6.05
CA PHE A 93 -4.97 10.40 6.15
C PHE A 93 -4.46 9.27 5.25
N ASP A 94 -4.69 8.04 5.68
CA ASP A 94 -4.42 6.84 4.91
C ASP A 94 -5.70 6.37 4.22
N MET A 95 -5.62 6.05 2.93
CA MET A 95 -6.70 5.39 2.18
C MET A 95 -6.34 3.92 1.95
N LEU A 96 -7.15 3.00 2.48
CA LEU A 96 -6.96 1.57 2.36
C LEU A 96 -7.99 0.96 1.41
N GLY A 97 -7.58 -0.01 0.60
CA GLY A 97 -8.47 -0.76 -0.30
C GLY A 97 -8.94 0.03 -1.52
N ILE A 98 -8.10 0.92 -2.05
CA ILE A 98 -8.39 1.73 -3.23
C ILE A 98 -7.29 1.57 -4.29
N ASP A 99 -7.67 1.60 -5.56
CA ASP A 99 -6.72 1.47 -6.67
C ASP A 99 -5.93 2.77 -6.91
N PRO A 100 -4.64 2.68 -7.28
CA PRO A 100 -3.79 3.84 -7.54
C PRO A 100 -4.36 4.87 -8.55
N PRO A 101 -5.00 4.47 -9.67
CA PRO A 101 -5.55 5.44 -10.63
C PRO A 101 -6.62 6.36 -10.02
N LEU A 102 -7.46 5.85 -9.11
CA LEU A 102 -8.53 6.63 -8.48
C LEU A 102 -7.95 7.64 -7.48
N VAL A 103 -6.94 7.24 -6.71
CA VAL A 103 -6.22 8.15 -5.79
C VAL A 103 -5.53 9.27 -6.57
N ASN A 104 -4.90 8.95 -7.70
CA ASN A 104 -4.27 9.96 -8.54
C ASN A 104 -5.30 10.91 -9.18
N ALA A 105 -6.52 10.43 -9.47
CA ALA A 105 -7.61 11.30 -9.91
C ALA A 105 -7.99 12.32 -8.83
N PHE A 106 -8.15 11.89 -7.56
CA PHE A 106 -8.40 12.82 -6.46
C PHE A 106 -7.26 13.83 -6.29
N ARG A 107 -6.01 13.38 -6.37
CA ARG A 107 -4.84 14.28 -6.33
C ARG A 107 -4.91 15.35 -7.43
N ARG A 108 -5.26 14.97 -8.66
CA ARG A 108 -5.38 15.91 -9.79
C ARG A 108 -6.51 16.91 -9.57
N ILE A 109 -7.66 16.44 -9.12
CA ILE A 109 -8.83 17.30 -8.83
C ILE A 109 -8.48 18.32 -7.76
N LEU A 110 -7.90 17.88 -6.64
CA LEU A 110 -7.54 18.76 -5.51
C LEU A 110 -6.55 19.86 -5.90
N ILE A 111 -5.66 19.61 -6.86
CA ILE A 111 -4.65 20.59 -7.29
C ILE A 111 -5.20 21.57 -8.32
N ALA A 112 -6.02 21.10 -9.26
CA ALA A 112 -6.30 21.83 -10.50
C ALA A 112 -7.77 22.20 -10.71
N GLU A 113 -8.70 21.48 -10.10
CA GLU A 113 -10.14 21.58 -10.42
C GLU A 113 -10.97 22.10 -9.25
N VAL A 114 -10.36 22.35 -8.08
CA VAL A 114 -11.06 22.96 -6.94
C VAL A 114 -11.08 24.47 -7.15
N PRO A 115 -12.26 25.09 -7.37
CA PRO A 115 -12.35 26.53 -7.56
C PRO A 115 -12.09 27.27 -6.23
N THR A 116 -11.25 28.29 -6.28
CA THR A 116 -11.00 29.22 -5.16
C THR A 116 -11.34 30.66 -5.57
N VAL A 117 -11.62 31.53 -4.59
CA VAL A 117 -12.00 32.94 -4.80
C VAL A 117 -10.85 33.85 -4.40
#